data_AF-A0A660N9P3-F1
#
_entry.id   AF-A0A660N9P3-F1
#
_cell.length_a   1.000
_cell.length_b   1.000
_cell.length_c   1.000
_cell.angle_alpha   90.00
_cell.angle_beta   90.00
_cell.angle_gamma   90.00
#
_symmetry.space_group_name_H-M   'P 1'
#
loop_
_entity.id
_entity.type
_entity.pdbx_description
1 polymer ?
#
loop_
_entity_poly.entity_id
_entity_poly.type
_entity_poly.pdbx_seq_one_letter_code
_entity_poly.pdbx_strand_id
1 'polypeptide(L)'
;MKKYRKKIYVCLTLSALALATGCSNKAIKANAENTENVVSSTQAENTGEASAQTVVEKAKITFSDSGAQIEGSGASYADGTLTITEAGSYTLGGSNSNAQVVIDASEGEVTLVLNGVNLQSQTTAAIYAKSAKKVNITLADGSSNTLVDAKTYTNTEDSDEPDAAVFADCDLSFDGSGTLEVTANAKDGIKSKDNLTFTSGTYTITSANNAIKGKNSIAVKD
;
A
#
# COMPACT_ATOMS: atom_id res chain seq x y z
N MET A 1 29.75 47.24 27.77
CA MET A 1 28.90 46.09 27.34
C MET A 1 29.21 44.90 28.24
N LYS A 2 28.22 44.41 28.99
CA LYS A 2 28.37 43.39 30.04
C LYS A 2 28.63 42.00 29.41
N LYS A 3 29.70 41.33 29.86
CA LYS A 3 30.07 39.95 29.55
C LYS A 3 29.18 38.96 30.32
N TYR A 4 28.73 37.88 29.69
CA TYR A 4 28.33 36.65 30.38
C TYR A 4 28.86 35.41 29.64
N ARG A 5 29.77 34.70 30.31
CA ARG A 5 30.16 33.31 30.06
C ARG A 5 29.50 32.42 31.14
N LYS A 6 29.29 31.13 30.84
CA LYS A 6 29.17 29.93 31.72
C LYS A 6 28.10 28.98 31.13
N LYS A 7 28.14 27.64 31.19
CA LYS A 7 29.06 26.63 31.74
C LYS A 7 28.64 25.25 31.18
N ILE A 8 29.62 24.42 30.84
CA ILE A 8 29.49 22.97 30.60
C ILE A 8 29.16 22.27 31.92
N TYR A 9 28.26 21.27 31.89
CA TYR A 9 28.09 20.30 32.97
C TYR A 9 28.02 18.88 32.41
N VAL A 10 29.08 18.13 32.70
CA VAL A 10 29.17 16.66 32.69
C VAL A 10 28.55 16.17 33.99
N CYS A 11 27.69 15.14 33.94
CA CYS A 11 27.36 14.38 35.14
C CYS A 11 27.31 12.88 34.82
N LEU A 12 28.30 12.21 35.40
CA LEU A 12 28.58 10.79 35.42
C LEU A 12 27.70 10.15 36.51
N THR A 13 26.92 9.11 36.23
CA THR A 13 26.43 8.22 37.30
C THR A 13 26.52 6.76 36.88
N LEU A 14 27.50 6.12 37.52
CA LEU A 14 27.69 4.70 37.73
C LEU A 14 26.53 4.14 38.58
N SER A 15 25.95 3.00 38.20
CA SER A 15 25.41 2.04 39.18
C SER A 15 25.43 0.64 38.58
N ALA A 16 26.26 -0.22 39.16
CA ALA A 16 26.38 -1.64 38.90
C ALA A 16 25.82 -2.43 40.10
N LEU A 17 25.06 -3.51 39.84
CA LEU A 17 24.94 -4.74 40.68
C LEU A 17 24.06 -5.75 39.89
N ALA A 18 24.59 -6.82 39.28
CA ALA A 18 24.88 -8.17 39.84
C ALA A 18 23.62 -8.89 40.39
N LEU A 19 23.30 -10.18 40.15
CA LEU A 19 23.91 -11.38 39.56
C LEU A 19 22.81 -12.47 39.42
N ALA A 20 23.16 -13.58 38.73
CA ALA A 20 22.72 -14.98 38.96
C ALA A 20 21.82 -15.70 37.91
N THR A 21 22.51 -16.39 36.99
CA THR A 21 22.45 -17.84 36.64
C THR A 21 21.13 -18.60 36.46
N GLY A 22 21.02 -19.27 35.30
CA GLY A 22 20.24 -20.51 35.11
C GLY A 22 20.40 -21.12 33.71
N CYS A 23 21.24 -22.16 33.57
CA CYS A 23 21.37 -22.98 32.36
C CYS A 23 20.45 -24.21 32.42
N SER A 24 19.82 -24.60 31.29
CA SER A 24 20.08 -25.88 30.57
C SER A 24 18.87 -26.47 29.83
N ASN A 25 19.13 -26.78 28.55
CA ASN A 25 18.70 -27.91 27.72
C ASN A 25 17.21 -28.20 27.45
N LYS A 26 16.84 -28.11 26.17
CA LYS A 26 16.55 -29.34 25.40
C LYS A 26 16.86 -29.16 23.91
N ALA A 27 17.81 -29.95 23.43
CA ALA A 27 18.06 -30.17 22.02
C ALA A 27 16.90 -30.99 21.43
N ILE A 28 16.32 -30.54 20.33
CA ILE A 28 15.62 -31.41 19.38
C ILE A 28 16.46 -31.40 18.10
N LYS A 29 16.97 -32.59 17.79
CA LYS A 29 17.63 -32.92 16.53
C LYS A 29 16.58 -32.88 15.42
N ALA A 30 16.81 -32.08 14.38
CA ALA A 30 16.17 -32.28 13.08
C ALA A 30 17.28 -32.67 12.11
N ASN A 31 17.24 -33.94 11.69
CA ASN A 31 18.00 -34.48 10.58
C ASN A 31 17.23 -34.15 9.30
N ALA A 32 17.87 -33.51 8.32
CA ALA A 32 17.27 -33.27 7.01
C ALA A 32 18.30 -33.61 5.93
N GLU A 33 18.11 -34.77 5.30
CA GLU A 33 18.57 -35.04 3.95
C GLU A 33 17.40 -35.58 3.12
N ASN A 34 17.12 -34.85 2.05
CA ASN A 34 16.78 -35.29 0.70
C ASN A 34 15.38 -35.83 0.30
N THR A 35 14.94 -35.25 -0.83
CA THR A 35 14.25 -35.86 -1.98
C THR A 35 12.71 -35.89 -2.05
N GLU A 36 12.22 -35.03 -2.95
CA GLU A 36 11.24 -35.21 -4.05
C GLU A 36 9.93 -36.02 -3.87
N ASN A 37 8.85 -35.31 -4.24
CA ASN A 37 7.82 -35.70 -5.22
C ASN A 37 7.02 -36.99 -5.01
N VAL A 38 5.79 -36.85 -4.47
CA VAL A 38 4.67 -37.75 -4.82
C VAL A 38 3.36 -36.96 -4.84
N VAL A 39 2.79 -36.83 -6.03
CA VAL A 39 1.38 -36.49 -6.28
C VAL A 39 0.56 -37.77 -6.14
N SER A 40 -0.52 -37.78 -5.32
CA SER A 40 -1.76 -38.52 -5.62
C SER A 40 -2.88 -38.24 -4.59
N SER A 41 -4.06 -37.85 -5.11
CA SER A 41 -5.48 -38.11 -4.75
C SER A 41 -5.85 -38.47 -3.28
N THR A 42 -6.98 -38.11 -2.66
CA THR A 42 -8.34 -37.74 -3.11
C THR A 42 -9.20 -37.32 -1.90
N GLN A 43 -10.28 -36.56 -2.20
CA GLN A 43 -11.57 -36.45 -1.49
C GLN A 43 -11.74 -35.50 -0.30
N ALA A 44 -12.90 -34.85 -0.39
CA ALA A 44 -13.35 -33.66 0.29
C ALA A 44 -14.00 -33.96 1.64
N GLU A 45 -13.76 -33.08 2.60
CA GLU A 45 -14.75 -32.76 3.64
C GLU A 45 -14.95 -31.25 3.64
N ASN A 46 -16.22 -30.88 3.44
CA ASN A 46 -16.72 -29.53 3.36
C ASN A 46 -17.08 -29.07 4.78
N THR A 47 -16.28 -28.19 5.35
CA THR A 47 -16.63 -27.38 6.52
C THR A 47 -16.32 -25.95 6.15
N GLY A 48 -17.34 -25.09 6.24
CA GLY A 48 -17.31 -23.71 5.76
C GLY A 48 -16.19 -22.91 6.40
N GLU A 49 -15.10 -22.75 5.65
CA GLU A 49 -14.02 -21.82 5.94
C GLU A 49 -14.16 -20.64 5.00
N ALA A 50 -14.10 -19.43 5.55
CA ALA A 50 -13.91 -18.22 4.78
C ALA A 50 -12.75 -18.47 3.83
N SER A 51 -13.01 -18.41 2.53
CA SER A 51 -12.01 -18.58 1.48
C SER A 51 -10.86 -17.62 1.76
N ALA A 52 -9.79 -18.13 2.37
CA ALA A 52 -8.50 -17.48 2.35
C ALA A 52 -8.05 -17.53 0.90
N GLN A 53 -8.51 -16.54 0.12
CA GLN A 53 -8.01 -16.31 -1.22
C GLN A 53 -6.50 -16.18 -1.09
N THR A 54 -5.78 -17.14 -1.63
CA THR A 54 -4.33 -17.11 -1.71
C THR A 54 -3.97 -15.97 -2.67
N VAL A 55 -3.83 -14.77 -2.10
CA VAL A 55 -3.36 -13.61 -2.81
C VAL A 55 -1.90 -13.87 -3.18
N VAL A 56 -1.65 -14.21 -4.44
CA VAL A 56 -0.30 -14.45 -4.94
C VAL A 56 0.37 -13.09 -5.14
N GLU A 57 1.47 -12.84 -4.42
CA GLU A 57 2.32 -11.67 -4.65
C GLU A 57 2.96 -11.79 -6.04
N LYS A 58 2.68 -10.80 -6.90
CA LYS A 58 3.13 -10.73 -8.30
C LYS A 58 4.41 -9.92 -8.45
N ALA A 59 4.50 -8.81 -7.73
CA ALA A 59 5.70 -8.00 -7.70
C ALA A 59 5.79 -7.13 -6.45
N LYS A 60 7.03 -6.81 -6.07
CA LYS A 60 7.36 -5.74 -5.13
C LYS A 60 7.92 -4.54 -5.90
N ILE A 61 7.41 -3.36 -5.59
CA ILE A 61 7.78 -2.10 -6.23
C ILE A 61 8.35 -1.15 -5.19
N THR A 62 9.57 -0.68 -5.43
CA THR A 62 10.22 0.34 -4.60
C THR A 62 10.45 1.60 -5.41
N PHE A 63 9.77 2.68 -5.03
CA PHE A 63 9.89 4.00 -5.64
C PHE A 63 11.08 4.79 -5.08
N SER A 64 11.72 5.55 -5.96
CA SER A 64 12.70 6.59 -5.64
C SER A 64 12.52 7.77 -6.59
N ASP A 65 13.15 8.92 -6.34
CA ASP A 65 13.08 10.08 -7.24
C ASP A 65 13.61 9.79 -8.65
N SER A 66 14.45 8.75 -8.81
CA SER A 66 14.97 8.31 -10.11
C SER A 66 14.04 7.35 -10.86
N GLY A 67 12.95 6.87 -10.25
CA GLY A 67 11.98 5.96 -10.88
C GLY A 67 11.44 4.89 -9.93
N ALA A 68 11.22 3.67 -10.46
CA ALA A 68 10.78 2.54 -9.65
C ALA A 68 11.60 1.28 -9.98
N GLN A 69 11.95 0.51 -8.95
CA GLN A 69 12.48 -0.84 -9.10
C GLN A 69 11.34 -1.85 -8.94
N ILE A 70 11.25 -2.82 -9.84
CA ILE A 70 10.21 -3.84 -9.87
C ILE A 70 10.86 -5.22 -9.74
N GLU A 71 10.51 -5.94 -8.67
CA GLU A 71 10.90 -7.32 -8.42
C GLU A 71 9.68 -8.22 -8.65
N GLY A 72 9.52 -8.75 -9.87
CA GLY A 72 8.39 -9.62 -10.21
C GLY A 72 7.88 -9.42 -11.64
N SER A 73 6.58 -9.67 -11.83
CA SER A 73 5.89 -9.60 -13.14
C SER A 73 4.55 -8.88 -13.04
N GLY A 74 3.92 -8.57 -14.18
CA GLY A 74 2.59 -7.96 -14.24
C GLY A 74 2.56 -6.44 -14.08
N ALA A 75 3.72 -5.81 -13.89
CA ALA A 75 3.87 -4.37 -13.82
C ALA A 75 5.08 -3.86 -14.62
N SER A 76 4.99 -2.63 -15.12
CA SER A 76 6.09 -1.91 -15.77
C SER A 76 6.12 -0.46 -15.31
N TYR A 77 7.29 0.19 -15.37
CA TYR A 77 7.43 1.61 -15.01
C TYR A 77 8.11 2.37 -16.14
N ALA A 78 7.45 3.41 -16.64
CA ALA A 78 7.97 4.30 -17.67
C ALA A 78 7.40 5.71 -17.50
N ASP A 79 8.21 6.73 -17.75
CA ASP A 79 7.78 8.14 -17.82
C ASP A 79 6.94 8.62 -16.62
N GLY A 80 7.34 8.22 -15.41
CA GLY A 80 6.62 8.60 -14.18
C GLY A 80 5.37 7.77 -13.90
N THR A 81 5.12 6.70 -14.65
CA THR A 81 3.90 5.88 -14.52
C THR A 81 4.25 4.43 -14.26
N LEU A 82 3.76 3.88 -13.14
CA LEU A 82 3.69 2.45 -12.88
C LEU A 82 2.39 1.92 -13.49
N THR A 83 2.47 1.02 -14.48
CA THR A 83 1.31 0.38 -15.10
C THR A 83 1.23 -1.07 -14.66
N ILE A 84 0.11 -1.46 -14.05
CA ILE A 84 -0.22 -2.83 -13.64
C ILE A 84 -1.23 -3.42 -14.61
N THR A 85 -0.89 -4.52 -15.27
CA THR A 85 -1.71 -5.13 -16.34
C THR A 85 -2.21 -6.53 -16.02
N GLU A 86 -1.80 -7.11 -14.89
CA GLU A 86 -2.20 -8.47 -14.50
C GLU A 86 -2.83 -8.49 -13.11
N ALA A 87 -3.80 -9.39 -12.92
CA ALA A 87 -4.38 -9.67 -11.61
C ALA A 87 -3.31 -10.17 -10.62
N GLY A 88 -3.54 -9.92 -9.33
CA GLY A 88 -2.66 -10.36 -8.24
C GLY A 88 -2.30 -9.22 -7.28
N SER A 89 -1.31 -9.45 -6.42
CA SER A 89 -0.90 -8.49 -5.41
C SER A 89 0.44 -7.83 -5.70
N TYR A 90 0.49 -6.53 -5.42
CA TYR A 90 1.64 -5.67 -5.67
C TYR A 90 1.96 -4.92 -4.39
N THR A 91 3.15 -5.13 -3.83
CA THR A 91 3.61 -4.42 -2.63
C THR A 91 4.35 -3.16 -3.04
N LEU A 92 3.85 -1.99 -2.63
CA LEU A 92 4.40 -0.67 -2.99
C LEU A 92 5.06 -0.03 -1.76
N GLY A 93 6.27 0.48 -1.94
CA GLY A 93 6.98 1.26 -0.91
C GLY A 93 7.95 2.29 -1.51
N GLY A 94 8.56 3.10 -0.66
CA GLY A 94 9.50 4.14 -1.09
C GLY A 94 8.80 5.46 -1.43
N SER A 95 9.46 6.35 -2.15
CA SER A 95 8.92 7.70 -2.41
C SER A 95 9.28 8.21 -3.79
N ASN A 96 8.37 8.93 -4.43
CA ASN A 96 8.62 9.61 -5.70
C ASN A 96 7.68 10.83 -5.84
N SER A 97 8.27 12.00 -6.10
CA SER A 97 7.53 13.27 -6.20
C SER A 97 6.86 13.53 -7.56
N ASN A 98 7.00 12.60 -8.50
CA ASN A 98 6.40 12.63 -9.83
C ASN A 98 6.12 11.19 -10.33
N ALA A 99 5.20 10.52 -9.64
CA ALA A 99 4.76 9.18 -9.99
C ALA A 99 3.23 9.04 -9.95
N GLN A 100 2.70 8.28 -10.91
CA GLN A 100 1.34 7.77 -10.94
C GLN A 100 1.36 6.24 -10.92
N VAL A 101 0.35 5.63 -10.29
CA VAL A 101 0.02 4.21 -10.45
C VAL A 101 -1.24 4.08 -11.30
N VAL A 102 -1.15 3.36 -12.41
CA VAL A 102 -2.29 3.02 -13.29
C VAL A 102 -2.54 1.52 -13.23
N ILE A 103 -3.78 1.12 -12.99
CA ILE A 103 -4.23 -0.28 -13.06
C ILE A 103 -5.11 -0.45 -14.29
N ASP A 104 -4.66 -1.27 -15.23
CA ASP A 104 -5.33 -1.62 -16.48
C ASP A 104 -5.25 -3.14 -16.69
N ALA A 105 -5.86 -3.88 -15.75
CA ALA A 105 -5.81 -5.34 -15.62
C ALA A 105 -7.10 -6.02 -16.11
N SER A 106 -7.90 -5.35 -16.95
CA SER A 106 -9.16 -5.88 -17.51
C SER A 106 -10.13 -6.39 -16.42
N GLU A 107 -10.57 -7.65 -16.47
CA GLU A 107 -11.47 -8.26 -15.46
C GLU A 107 -10.70 -8.85 -14.25
N GLY A 108 -9.43 -8.49 -14.08
CA GLY A 108 -8.58 -8.95 -12.99
C GLY A 108 -8.91 -8.30 -11.65
N GLU A 109 -8.71 -9.04 -10.55
CA GLU A 109 -8.69 -8.47 -9.19
C GLU A 109 -7.25 -8.11 -8.82
N VAL A 110 -7.03 -6.87 -8.39
CA VAL A 110 -5.71 -6.34 -8.04
C VAL A 110 -5.69 -5.92 -6.58
N THR A 111 -4.66 -6.31 -5.84
CA THR A 111 -4.41 -5.83 -4.48
C THR A 111 -3.15 -4.99 -4.45
N LEU A 112 -3.26 -3.72 -4.08
CA LEU A 112 -2.12 -2.88 -3.76
C LEU A 112 -1.86 -2.93 -2.26
N VAL A 113 -0.71 -3.47 -1.84
CA VAL A 113 -0.26 -3.42 -0.45
C VAL A 113 0.61 -2.19 -0.29
N LEU A 114 0.08 -1.14 0.35
CA LEU A 114 0.83 0.10 0.61
C LEU A 114 1.65 -0.10 1.88
N ASN A 115 2.97 -0.15 1.72
CA ASN A 115 3.93 -0.44 2.79
C ASN A 115 5.00 0.65 2.88
N GLY A 116 4.58 1.84 3.33
CA GLY A 116 5.46 2.99 3.47
C GLY A 116 5.70 3.69 2.13
N VAL A 117 4.65 3.84 1.32
CA VAL A 117 4.73 4.52 0.02
C VAL A 117 4.33 6.00 0.15
N ASN A 118 5.10 6.89 -0.46
CA ASN A 118 4.79 8.32 -0.55
C ASN A 118 4.90 8.79 -2.00
N LEU A 119 3.76 8.97 -2.67
CA LEU A 119 3.70 9.36 -4.07
C LEU A 119 3.05 10.72 -4.24
N GLN A 120 3.65 11.53 -5.13
CA GLN A 120 3.02 12.71 -5.69
C GLN A 120 2.98 12.57 -7.21
N SER A 121 1.80 12.75 -7.79
CA SER A 121 1.64 12.93 -9.23
C SER A 121 1.65 14.41 -9.55
N GLN A 122 2.42 14.83 -10.57
CA GLN A 122 2.46 16.23 -11.00
C GLN A 122 1.48 16.54 -12.13
N THR A 123 0.89 15.52 -12.75
CA THR A 123 0.09 15.67 -13.97
C THR A 123 -1.34 15.14 -13.84
N THR A 124 -1.65 14.32 -12.83
CA THR A 124 -2.93 13.61 -12.70
C THR A 124 -3.13 13.02 -11.28
N ALA A 125 -3.98 12.02 -11.14
CA ALA A 125 -4.18 11.24 -9.92
C ALA A 125 -2.90 10.52 -9.47
N ALA A 126 -2.77 10.25 -8.17
CA ALA A 126 -1.70 9.41 -7.65
C ALA A 126 -1.95 7.92 -7.95
N ILE A 127 -3.22 7.48 -7.83
CA ILE A 127 -3.66 6.14 -8.21
C ILE A 127 -4.89 6.25 -9.13
N TYR A 128 -4.82 5.61 -10.29
CA TYR A 128 -5.90 5.49 -11.25
C TYR A 128 -6.15 4.03 -11.63
N ALA A 129 -7.22 3.44 -11.10
CA ALA A 129 -7.72 2.14 -11.53
C ALA A 129 -8.66 2.30 -12.72
N LYS A 130 -8.09 2.29 -13.91
CA LYS A 130 -8.78 2.48 -15.20
C LYS A 130 -9.61 1.26 -15.60
N SER A 131 -9.09 0.06 -15.36
CA SER A 131 -9.77 -1.19 -15.68
C SER A 131 -9.31 -2.32 -14.76
N ALA A 132 -10.24 -2.84 -13.96
CA ALA A 132 -10.08 -3.99 -13.08
C ALA A 132 -11.48 -4.46 -12.70
N LYS A 133 -11.66 -5.73 -12.34
CA LYS A 133 -12.93 -6.17 -11.72
C LYS A 133 -13.11 -5.54 -10.34
N LYS A 134 -12.02 -5.49 -9.57
CA LYS A 134 -11.96 -4.88 -8.23
C LYS A 134 -10.53 -4.53 -7.89
N VAL A 135 -10.35 -3.39 -7.22
CA VAL A 135 -9.08 -3.03 -6.58
C VAL A 135 -9.24 -3.05 -5.06
N ASN A 136 -8.36 -3.77 -4.38
CA ASN A 136 -8.19 -3.67 -2.93
C ASN A 136 -6.91 -2.90 -2.61
N ILE A 137 -6.99 -1.94 -1.69
CA ILE A 137 -5.84 -1.22 -1.16
C ILE A 137 -5.66 -1.62 0.30
N THR A 138 -4.63 -2.39 0.57
CA THR A 138 -4.28 -2.88 1.90
C THR A 138 -3.19 -2.01 2.50
N LEU A 139 -3.48 -1.36 3.64
CA LEU A 139 -2.52 -0.58 4.41
C LEU A 139 -1.72 -1.53 5.32
N ALA A 140 -0.45 -1.78 4.96
CA ALA A 140 0.39 -2.70 5.71
C ALA A 140 0.53 -2.28 7.19
N ASP A 141 0.66 -3.26 8.08
CA ASP A 141 0.74 -2.98 9.52
C ASP A 141 1.95 -2.09 9.86
N GLY A 142 1.72 -1.10 10.72
CA GLY A 142 2.73 -0.10 11.10
C GLY A 142 3.19 0.83 9.98
N SER A 143 2.62 0.76 8.77
CA SER A 143 2.99 1.62 7.65
C SER A 143 2.31 2.99 7.72
N SER A 144 2.99 4.00 7.17
CA SER A 144 2.43 5.33 6.90
C SER A 144 2.57 5.63 5.42
N ASN A 145 1.45 5.91 4.76
CA ASN A 145 1.39 6.08 3.31
C ASN A 145 0.83 7.45 2.95
N THR A 146 1.33 8.06 1.88
CA THR A 146 0.88 9.39 1.41
C THR A 146 0.66 9.35 -0.10
N LEU A 147 -0.47 9.90 -0.54
CA LEU A 147 -0.85 10.02 -1.94
C LEU A 147 -1.27 11.47 -2.23
N VAL A 148 -0.60 12.11 -3.18
CA VAL A 148 -0.85 13.50 -3.56
C VAL A 148 -1.09 13.58 -5.07
N ASP A 149 -2.21 14.18 -5.49
CA ASP A 149 -2.48 14.43 -6.90
C ASP A 149 -1.91 15.76 -7.40
N ALA A 150 -2.01 15.96 -8.70
CA ALA A 150 -1.75 17.25 -9.32
C ALA A 150 -2.85 18.25 -8.99
N LYS A 151 -2.51 19.54 -8.95
CA LYS A 151 -3.50 20.62 -8.82
C LYS A 151 -4.38 20.78 -10.07
N THR A 152 -3.88 20.40 -11.22
CA THR A 152 -4.58 20.46 -12.51
C THR A 152 -4.15 19.25 -13.32
N TYR A 153 -5.12 18.55 -13.90
CA TYR A 153 -4.84 17.33 -14.65
C TYR A 153 -4.59 17.71 -16.11
N THR A 154 -3.43 17.33 -16.64
CA THR A 154 -2.99 17.76 -17.98
C THR A 154 -2.95 16.64 -19.02
N ASN A 155 -3.24 15.40 -18.61
CA ASN A 155 -3.19 14.20 -19.45
C ASN A 155 -4.46 13.32 -19.25
N THR A 156 -5.65 13.92 -19.30
CA THR A 156 -6.89 13.13 -19.37
C THR A 156 -7.24 12.92 -20.84
N GLU A 157 -7.36 11.66 -21.27
CA GLU A 157 -7.67 11.27 -22.66
C GLU A 157 -9.10 11.69 -23.03
N ASP A 158 -9.31 13.00 -23.28
CA ASP A 158 -10.60 13.65 -23.61
C ASP A 158 -11.77 13.32 -22.69
N SER A 159 -11.45 12.86 -21.49
CA SER A 159 -12.34 12.40 -20.44
C SER A 159 -12.22 13.37 -19.26
N ASP A 160 -13.34 13.64 -18.58
CA ASP A 160 -13.34 14.35 -17.29
C ASP A 160 -12.74 13.48 -16.15
N GLU A 161 -12.12 12.35 -16.46
CA GLU A 161 -11.61 11.34 -15.52
C GLU A 161 -10.15 10.95 -15.85
N PRO A 162 -9.32 10.62 -14.83
CA PRO A 162 -9.67 10.59 -13.41
C PRO A 162 -9.90 12.01 -12.85
N ASP A 163 -10.74 12.16 -11.83
CA ASP A 163 -11.04 13.43 -11.15
C ASP A 163 -10.95 13.33 -9.62
N ALA A 164 -10.11 12.42 -9.15
CA ALA A 164 -9.78 12.27 -7.75
C ALA A 164 -8.31 11.86 -7.56
N ALA A 165 -7.74 12.05 -6.38
CA ALA A 165 -6.37 11.65 -6.09
C ALA A 165 -6.19 10.12 -6.09
N VAL A 166 -7.20 9.41 -5.61
CA VAL A 166 -7.39 7.97 -5.81
C VAL A 166 -8.70 7.77 -6.56
N PHE A 167 -8.62 7.30 -7.79
CA PHE A 167 -9.79 7.12 -8.66
C PHE A 167 -9.88 5.69 -9.17
N ALA A 168 -11.08 5.11 -9.16
CA ALA A 168 -11.35 3.80 -9.73
C ALA A 168 -12.61 3.80 -10.60
N ASP A 169 -12.50 3.21 -11.79
CA ASP A 169 -13.63 2.90 -12.67
C ASP A 169 -14.44 1.67 -12.21
N CYS A 170 -13.95 0.96 -11.19
CA CYS A 170 -14.53 -0.27 -10.65
C CYS A 170 -14.71 -0.22 -9.12
N ASP A 171 -15.11 -1.35 -8.53
CA ASP A 171 -15.17 -1.53 -7.08
C ASP A 171 -13.80 -1.27 -6.43
N LEU A 172 -13.82 -0.44 -5.38
CA LEU A 172 -12.64 -0.08 -4.62
C LEU A 172 -12.86 -0.41 -3.14
N SER A 173 -11.94 -1.16 -2.56
CA SER A 173 -11.93 -1.43 -1.13
C SER A 173 -10.63 -1.04 -0.46
N PHE A 174 -10.73 -0.71 0.82
CA PHE A 174 -9.59 -0.47 1.69
C PHE A 174 -9.66 -1.35 2.94
N ASP A 175 -8.52 -1.87 3.36
CA ASP A 175 -8.34 -2.65 4.58
C ASP A 175 -6.91 -2.50 5.14
N GLY A 176 -6.59 -3.24 6.19
CA GLY A 176 -5.30 -3.17 6.90
C GLY A 176 -5.32 -2.23 8.11
N SER A 177 -4.22 -2.19 8.85
CA SER A 177 -4.06 -1.44 10.11
C SER A 177 -3.17 -0.19 9.99
N GLY A 178 -2.53 0.01 8.83
CA GLY A 178 -1.68 1.18 8.56
C GLY A 178 -2.46 2.49 8.41
N THR A 179 -1.72 3.56 8.13
CA THR A 179 -2.28 4.90 7.89
C THR A 179 -2.16 5.31 6.41
N LEU A 180 -3.14 6.07 5.94
CA LEU A 180 -3.16 6.67 4.61
C LEU A 180 -3.54 8.15 4.69
N GLU A 181 -2.64 9.01 4.21
CA GLU A 181 -2.89 10.42 3.99
C GLU A 181 -3.11 10.67 2.49
N VAL A 182 -4.24 11.28 2.13
CA VAL A 182 -4.56 11.67 0.76
C VAL A 182 -4.71 13.18 0.68
N THR A 183 -3.96 13.81 -0.21
CA THR A 183 -4.11 15.22 -0.57
C THR A 183 -4.58 15.33 -2.01
N ALA A 184 -5.85 15.67 -2.18
CA ALA A 184 -6.49 15.95 -3.46
C ALA A 184 -6.60 17.45 -3.70
N ASN A 185 -5.62 17.98 -4.41
CA ASN A 185 -5.50 19.36 -4.83
C ASN A 185 -6.45 19.72 -5.98
N ALA A 186 -6.75 18.77 -6.89
CA ALA A 186 -7.61 19.05 -8.04
C ALA A 186 -9.10 19.06 -7.68
N LYS A 187 -9.59 17.97 -7.07
CA LYS A 187 -11.03 17.78 -6.87
C LYS A 187 -11.36 16.83 -5.71
N ASP A 188 -11.78 15.59 -6.01
CA ASP A 188 -12.24 14.64 -5.00
C ASP A 188 -11.05 13.85 -4.40
N GLY A 189 -11.14 13.39 -3.15
CA GLY A 189 -10.09 12.63 -2.47
C GLY A 189 -9.97 11.20 -2.99
N ILE A 190 -10.91 10.36 -2.55
CA ILE A 190 -11.04 8.96 -2.96
C ILE A 190 -12.38 8.79 -3.67
N LYS A 191 -12.35 8.33 -4.92
CA LYS A 191 -13.56 8.12 -5.73
C LYS A 191 -13.58 6.75 -6.39
N SER A 192 -14.74 6.10 -6.35
CA SER A 192 -15.06 4.92 -7.17
C SER A 192 -16.35 5.17 -7.96
N LYS A 193 -16.38 4.70 -9.22
CA LYS A 193 -17.60 4.68 -10.05
C LYS A 193 -18.53 3.50 -9.74
N ASP A 194 -18.13 2.59 -8.85
CA ASP A 194 -18.98 1.53 -8.34
C ASP A 194 -19.07 1.60 -6.80
N ASN A 195 -18.81 0.50 -6.10
CA ASN A 195 -18.90 0.42 -4.65
C ASN A 195 -17.55 0.81 -4.02
N LEU A 196 -17.64 1.62 -2.97
CA LEU A 196 -16.49 2.03 -2.18
C LEU A 196 -16.62 1.49 -0.75
N THR A 197 -15.70 0.63 -0.33
CA THR A 197 -15.74 -0.01 1.00
C THR A 197 -14.50 0.30 1.82
N PHE A 198 -14.69 0.71 3.07
CA PHE A 198 -13.62 0.85 4.06
C PHE A 198 -13.85 -0.17 5.18
N THR A 199 -12.97 -1.17 5.27
CA THR A 199 -13.10 -2.27 6.24
C THR A 199 -12.33 -1.99 7.53
N SER A 200 -11.16 -1.35 7.42
CA SER A 200 -10.29 -0.99 8.54
C SER A 200 -9.27 0.06 8.07
N GLY A 201 -8.38 0.51 8.96
CA GLY A 201 -7.30 1.45 8.64
C GLY A 201 -7.54 2.85 9.18
N THR A 202 -6.53 3.71 9.10
CA THR A 202 -6.63 5.11 9.54
C THR A 202 -6.43 6.05 8.35
N TYR A 203 -7.39 6.93 8.10
CA TYR A 203 -7.41 7.78 6.91
C TYR A 203 -7.42 9.26 7.29
N THR A 204 -6.57 10.06 6.65
CA THR A 204 -6.65 11.53 6.65
C THR A 204 -6.78 12.00 5.21
N ILE A 205 -7.89 12.64 4.87
CA ILE A 205 -8.17 13.05 3.49
C ILE A 205 -8.44 14.55 3.45
N THR A 206 -7.58 15.27 2.74
CA THR A 206 -7.76 16.69 2.41
C THR A 206 -8.12 16.79 0.94
N SER A 207 -9.26 17.39 0.61
CA SER A 207 -9.74 17.49 -0.78
C SER A 207 -10.28 18.87 -1.09
N ALA A 208 -10.13 19.30 -2.35
CA ALA A 208 -10.72 20.54 -2.85
C ALA A 208 -12.26 20.47 -2.97
N ASN A 209 -12.81 19.28 -3.16
CA ASN A 209 -14.24 19.02 -3.28
C ASN A 209 -14.70 17.94 -2.28
N ASN A 210 -15.05 16.72 -2.74
CA ASN A 210 -15.50 15.66 -1.84
C ASN A 210 -14.31 14.82 -1.34
N ALA A 211 -14.21 14.58 -0.03
CA ALA A 211 -13.15 13.70 0.48
C ALA A 211 -13.33 12.25 0.02
N ILE A 212 -14.56 11.74 0.05
CA ILE A 212 -14.90 10.37 -0.30
C ILE A 212 -16.14 10.38 -1.19
N LYS A 213 -16.12 9.64 -2.30
CA LYS A 213 -17.23 9.55 -3.25
C LYS A 213 -17.35 8.16 -3.88
N GLY A 214 -18.33 7.39 -3.47
CA GLY A 214 -18.78 6.20 -4.19
C GLY A 214 -20.01 6.53 -5.04
N LYS A 215 -20.05 6.07 -6.30
CA LYS A 215 -21.22 6.30 -7.16
C LYS A 215 -22.39 5.38 -6.80
N ASN A 216 -22.13 4.09 -6.54
CA ASN A 216 -23.19 3.14 -6.20
C ASN A 216 -23.41 3.05 -4.70
N SER A 217 -22.33 2.94 -3.91
CA SER A 217 -22.40 2.89 -2.45
C SER A 217 -21.11 3.32 -1.78
N ILE A 218 -21.23 3.72 -0.51
CA ILE A 218 -20.11 3.89 0.42
C ILE A 218 -20.45 3.05 1.66
N ALA A 219 -19.60 2.07 1.97
CA ALA A 219 -19.74 1.20 3.13
C ALA A 219 -18.53 1.35 4.05
N VAL A 220 -18.78 1.47 5.35
CA VAL A 220 -17.75 1.54 6.38
C VAL A 220 -18.07 0.47 7.43
N LYS A 221 -17.08 -0.36 7.75
CA LYS A 221 -17.17 -1.33 8.84
C LYS A 221 -16.63 -0.70 10.12
N ASP A 222 -17.43 -0.77 11.17
CA ASP A 222 -17.10 -0.39 12.55
C ASP A 222 -16.57 -1.60 13.34
#